data_AF-A0A0P1FJP4-F1
#
_entry.id   AF-A0A0P1FJP4-F1
#
_cell.length_a   1.000
_cell.length_b   1.000
_cell.length_c   1.000
_cell.angle_alpha   90.00
_cell.angle_beta   90.00
_cell.angle_gamma   90.00
#
_symmetry.space_group_name_H-M   'P 1'
#
loop_
_entity.id
_entity.type
_entity.pdbx_description
1 polymer ?
#
loop_
_entity_poly.entity_id
_entity_poly.type
_entity_poly.pdbx_seq_one_letter_code
_entity_poly.pdbx_strand_id
1 'polypeptide(L)'
;MKQPKIKSNKQLYRLWFEFLKMAHKEPNLQAGLAASNGFYEQWGDVRDQLFDPWWREHKHLFGTTYVQEVQSVSAADNVMYVAIPLNQPATRSVSDVKALIEDKQRAKLIEQGQDPETVKSLSAAFGKYSFTQGVEIRGKVLYEIQLMYGIWQELGKPAVNTAFITEVVDRLKDRPRSKWTPYLLQIDPMPDKKGNLRYDEGQIRQVRRYLKKGYAVCEAVSKSHFPGASRL
;
A
#
# COMPACT_ATOMS: atom_id res chain seq x y z
N MET A 1 -21.56 -3.17 -11.07
CA MET A 1 -20.76 -3.53 -9.87
C MET A 1 -19.95 -2.34 -9.39
N LYS A 2 -19.89 -2.08 -8.07
CA LYS A 2 -19.05 -1.00 -7.51
C LYS A 2 -17.59 -1.48 -7.42
N GLN A 3 -16.71 -0.87 -8.20
CA GLN A 3 -15.26 -1.14 -8.13
C GLN A 3 -14.62 -0.57 -6.85
N PRO A 4 -13.51 -1.13 -6.37
CA PRO A 4 -12.82 -0.66 -5.18
C PRO A 4 -12.21 0.72 -5.38
N LYS A 5 -12.30 1.56 -4.35
CA LYS A 5 -11.67 2.88 -4.30
C LYS A 5 -10.53 2.86 -3.28
N ILE A 6 -9.30 2.74 -3.77
CA ILE A 6 -8.08 2.79 -2.95
C ILE A 6 -7.55 4.22 -3.01
N LYS A 7 -8.04 5.08 -2.12
CA LYS A 7 -7.70 6.51 -2.10
C LYS A 7 -7.03 6.98 -0.80
N SER A 8 -7.13 6.23 0.29
CA SER A 8 -6.57 6.65 1.58
C SER A 8 -5.23 5.98 1.85
N ASN A 9 -4.36 6.67 2.60
CA ASN A 9 -3.08 6.12 3.05
C ASN A 9 -3.27 4.81 3.82
N LYS A 10 -4.31 4.68 4.65
CA LYS A 10 -4.65 3.40 5.31
C LYS A 10 -4.77 2.25 4.30
N GLN A 11 -5.44 2.46 3.17
CA GLN A 11 -5.59 1.41 2.16
C GLN A 11 -4.28 1.12 1.42
N LEU A 12 -3.42 2.12 1.26
CA LEU A 12 -2.08 1.93 0.70
C LEU A 12 -1.17 1.15 1.67
N TYR A 13 -1.24 1.43 2.97
CA TYR A 13 -0.57 0.64 4.00
C TYR A 13 -1.13 -0.78 4.10
N ARG A 14 -2.43 -0.96 3.87
CA ARG A 14 -3.03 -2.30 3.71
C ARG A 14 -2.38 -3.07 2.58
N LEU A 15 -2.19 -2.44 1.42
CA LEU A 15 -1.52 -3.08 0.31
C LEU A 15 -0.09 -3.47 0.69
N TRP A 16 0.66 -2.57 1.33
CA TRP A 16 2.01 -2.88 1.80
C TRP A 16 2.01 -4.11 2.72
N PHE A 17 1.14 -4.09 3.73
CA PHE A 17 0.97 -5.19 4.68
C PHE A 17 0.68 -6.52 3.99
N GLU A 18 -0.27 -6.56 3.06
CA GLU A 18 -0.61 -7.79 2.34
C GLU A 18 0.54 -8.24 1.41
N PHE A 19 1.26 -7.31 0.76
CA PHE A 19 2.45 -7.65 -0.04
C PHE A 19 3.60 -8.17 0.81
N LEU A 20 3.77 -7.68 2.04
CA LEU A 20 4.78 -8.21 2.96
C LEU A 20 4.45 -9.65 3.35
N LYS A 21 3.19 -9.95 3.66
CA LYS A 21 2.73 -11.32 3.91
C LYS A 21 2.97 -12.24 2.71
N MET A 22 2.68 -11.77 1.50
CA MET A 22 2.95 -12.53 0.27
C MET A 22 4.44 -12.72 0.03
N ALA A 23 5.29 -11.74 0.37
CA ALA A 23 6.73 -11.86 0.28
C ALA A 23 7.28 -12.96 1.21
N HIS A 24 6.73 -13.10 2.43
CA HIS A 24 7.11 -14.20 3.34
C HIS A 24 6.80 -15.59 2.77
N LYS A 25 5.82 -15.71 1.85
CA LYS A 25 5.49 -16.96 1.15
C LYS A 25 6.41 -17.25 -0.05
N GLU A 26 7.33 -16.35 -0.40
CA GLU A 26 8.27 -16.51 -1.49
C GLU A 26 9.63 -17.02 -0.98
N PRO A 27 10.05 -18.25 -1.31
CA PRO A 27 11.36 -18.76 -0.89
C PRO A 27 12.52 -17.91 -1.41
N ASN A 28 12.39 -17.35 -2.62
CA ASN A 28 13.43 -16.55 -3.25
C ASN A 28 13.60 -15.15 -2.63
N LEU A 29 12.68 -14.72 -1.76
CA LEU A 29 12.71 -13.39 -1.14
C LEU A 29 13.19 -13.42 0.32
N GLN A 30 13.48 -14.60 0.89
CA GLN A 30 13.87 -14.75 2.30
C GLN A 30 15.14 -13.97 2.64
N ALA A 31 16.12 -13.92 1.74
CA ALA A 31 17.34 -13.13 1.95
C ALA A 31 17.05 -11.63 2.07
N GLY A 32 16.11 -11.10 1.25
CA GLY A 32 15.67 -9.71 1.35
C GLY A 32 14.97 -9.45 2.68
N LEU A 33 14.04 -10.33 3.06
CA LEU A 33 13.31 -10.24 4.32
C LEU A 33 14.23 -10.27 5.55
N ALA A 34 15.24 -11.13 5.53
CA ALA A 34 16.24 -11.19 6.60
C ALA A 34 17.04 -9.88 6.69
N ALA A 35 17.46 -9.32 5.54
CA ALA A 35 18.18 -8.05 5.49
C ALA A 35 17.32 -6.85 5.93
N SER A 36 16.00 -6.90 5.71
CA SER A 36 15.07 -5.84 6.10
C SER A 36 14.42 -6.06 7.47
N ASN A 37 14.84 -7.07 8.24
CA ASN A 37 14.20 -7.40 9.52
C ASN A 37 14.19 -6.21 10.50
N GLY A 38 15.30 -5.47 10.64
CA GLY A 38 15.35 -4.27 11.50
C GLY A 38 14.45 -3.12 11.02
N PHE A 39 14.15 -3.07 9.72
CA PHE A 39 13.16 -2.12 9.20
C PHE A 39 11.75 -2.51 9.65
N TYR A 40 11.40 -3.79 9.58
CA TYR A 40 10.07 -4.31 9.95
C TYR A 40 9.89 -4.69 11.42
N GLU A 41 10.91 -4.53 12.26
CA GLU A 41 10.86 -4.90 13.68
C GLU A 41 9.61 -4.36 14.40
N GLN A 42 9.28 -3.08 14.18
CA GLN A 42 8.11 -2.43 14.81
C GLN A 42 6.76 -2.92 14.26
N TRP A 43 6.74 -3.60 13.10
CA TRP A 43 5.51 -4.20 12.55
C TRP A 43 5.19 -5.54 13.21
N GLY A 44 6.19 -6.19 13.82
CA GLY A 44 6.07 -7.55 14.33
C GLY A 44 5.83 -8.59 13.23
N ASP A 45 5.42 -9.80 13.64
CA ASP A 45 5.11 -10.88 12.70
C ASP A 45 3.72 -10.70 12.08
N VAL A 46 3.69 -10.34 10.81
CA VAL A 46 2.45 -10.07 10.07
C VAL A 46 1.82 -11.30 9.41
N ARG A 47 2.50 -12.45 9.38
CA ARG A 47 2.17 -13.60 8.50
C ARG A 47 0.74 -14.12 8.70
N ASP A 48 0.31 -14.21 9.94
CA ASP A 48 -1.02 -14.75 10.30
C ASP A 48 -1.98 -13.68 10.83
N GLN A 49 -1.60 -12.40 10.75
CA GLN A 49 -2.41 -11.30 11.26
C GLN A 49 -3.37 -10.73 10.21
N LEU A 50 -4.53 -10.27 10.67
CA LEU A 50 -5.46 -9.48 9.88
C LEU A 50 -5.05 -8.00 9.94
N PHE A 51 -5.14 -7.29 8.80
CA PHE A 51 -4.72 -5.89 8.72
C PHE A 51 -5.48 -4.96 9.65
N ASP A 52 -6.81 -5.08 9.77
CA ASP A 52 -7.60 -4.09 10.53
C ASP A 52 -7.34 -4.12 12.05
N PRO A 53 -7.23 -5.29 12.71
CA PRO A 53 -6.72 -5.40 14.07
C PRO A 53 -5.29 -4.86 14.21
N TRP A 54 -4.36 -5.33 13.37
CA TRP A 54 -2.96 -4.90 13.39
C TRP A 54 -2.83 -3.37 13.24
N TRP A 55 -3.58 -2.78 12.31
CA TRP A 55 -3.59 -1.34 12.07
C TRP A 55 -4.03 -0.53 13.29
N ARG A 56 -4.95 -1.06 14.11
CA ARG A 56 -5.42 -0.34 15.31
C ARG A 56 -4.29 -0.10 16.30
N GLU A 57 -3.41 -1.08 16.44
CA GLU A 57 -2.25 -1.05 17.34
C GLU A 57 -1.08 -0.30 16.71
N HIS A 58 -0.85 -0.46 15.40
CA HIS A 58 0.35 0.00 14.73
C HIS A 58 0.17 1.30 13.93
N LYS A 59 -1.04 1.90 13.86
CA LYS A 59 -1.29 3.13 13.08
C LYS A 59 -0.36 4.30 13.43
N HIS A 60 0.14 4.36 14.67
CA HIS A 60 1.03 5.40 15.16
C HIS A 60 2.40 5.40 14.43
N LEU A 61 2.80 4.25 13.90
CA LEU A 61 4.02 4.10 13.07
C LEU A 61 3.91 4.85 11.73
N PHE A 62 2.70 5.15 11.30
CA PHE A 62 2.41 5.72 9.99
C PHE A 62 2.01 7.20 10.14
N GLY A 63 2.73 8.09 9.47
CA GLY A 63 2.46 9.53 9.55
C GLY A 63 1.02 9.87 9.16
N THR A 64 0.31 10.57 10.05
CA THR A 64 -0.98 11.19 9.74
C THR A 64 -0.76 12.44 8.90
N THR A 65 -1.43 12.53 7.74
CA THR A 65 -1.25 13.63 6.78
C THR A 65 -2.40 14.65 6.80
N TYR A 66 -3.33 14.53 7.75
CA TYR A 66 -4.53 15.39 7.81
C TYR A 66 -4.72 15.96 9.21
N VAL A 67 -5.14 17.23 9.27
CA VAL A 67 -5.56 17.89 10.51
C VAL A 67 -6.84 17.23 11.01
N GLN A 68 -6.87 16.82 12.28
CA GLN A 68 -8.05 16.29 12.93
C GLN A 68 -8.17 16.88 14.33
N GLU A 69 -9.39 17.18 14.75
CA GLU A 69 -9.69 17.46 16.15
C GLU A 69 -9.54 16.18 16.96
N VAL A 70 -8.77 16.23 18.04
CA VAL A 70 -8.50 15.09 18.93
C VAL A 70 -9.14 15.34 20.29
N GLN A 71 -9.95 14.39 20.76
CA GLN A 71 -10.58 14.45 22.09
C GLN A 71 -9.65 13.99 23.22
N SER A 72 -8.60 13.25 22.89
CA SER A 72 -7.60 12.72 23.83
C SER A 72 -6.23 12.63 23.16
N VAL A 73 -5.17 12.89 23.92
CA VAL A 73 -3.79 12.90 23.43
C VAL A 73 -3.05 11.65 23.91
N SER A 74 -2.42 10.91 22.99
CA SER A 74 -1.41 9.88 23.29
C SER A 74 -0.10 10.31 22.63
N ALA A 75 1.00 10.38 23.37
CA ALA A 75 2.28 10.84 22.83
C ALA A 75 2.70 10.01 21.60
N ALA A 76 3.05 10.71 20.51
CA ALA A 76 3.57 10.13 19.28
C ALA A 76 4.63 11.07 18.68
N ASP A 77 5.80 10.54 18.32
CA ASP A 77 6.99 11.32 17.95
C ASP A 77 6.87 12.10 16.63
N ASN A 78 5.83 11.81 15.84
CA ASN A 78 5.59 12.38 14.52
C ASN A 78 4.36 13.30 14.46
N VAL A 79 3.76 13.64 15.61
CA VAL A 79 2.56 14.50 15.69
C VAL A 79 2.84 15.68 16.62
N MET A 80 2.40 16.87 16.20
CA MET A 80 2.37 18.06 17.04
C MET A 80 0.94 18.34 17.48
N TYR A 81 0.72 18.45 18.78
CA TYR A 81 -0.54 18.90 19.35
C TYR A 81 -0.50 20.40 19.53
N VAL A 82 -1.48 21.11 18.96
CA VAL A 82 -1.59 22.57 19.06
C VAL A 82 -2.93 22.90 19.71
N ALA A 83 -2.90 23.71 20.77
CA ALA A 83 -4.10 24.31 21.33
C ALA A 83 -4.41 25.60 20.57
N ILE A 84 -5.60 25.69 19.98
CA ILE A 84 -6.06 26.88 19.26
C ILE A 84 -7.16 27.54 20.11
N PRO A 85 -6.95 28.76 20.63
CA PRO A 85 -7.97 29.48 21.37
C PRO A 85 -9.20 29.75 20.49
N LEU A 86 -10.40 29.48 21.00
CA LEU A 86 -11.65 29.69 20.24
C LEU A 86 -11.91 31.17 19.88
N ASN A 87 -11.31 32.09 20.63
CA ASN A 87 -11.41 33.53 20.41
C ASN A 87 -10.31 34.07 19.47
N GLN A 88 -9.42 33.22 18.97
CA GLN A 88 -8.37 33.64 18.03
C GLN A 88 -8.90 33.63 16.58
N PRO A 89 -8.63 34.67 15.78
CA PRO A 89 -9.00 34.68 14.37
C PRO A 89 -8.34 33.53 13.60
N ALA A 90 -9.13 32.82 12.77
CA ALA A 90 -8.66 31.67 11.99
C ALA A 90 -7.40 31.96 11.16
N THR A 91 -7.32 33.14 10.52
CA THR A 91 -6.16 33.55 9.73
C THR A 91 -4.87 33.60 10.55
N ARG A 92 -4.96 34.09 11.79
CA ARG A 92 -3.82 34.12 12.72
C ARG A 92 -3.45 32.71 13.15
N SER A 93 -4.43 31.88 13.51
CA SER A 93 -4.20 30.47 13.86
C SER A 93 -3.50 29.69 12.76
N VAL A 94 -3.88 29.90 11.49
CA VAL A 94 -3.22 29.25 10.34
C VAL A 94 -1.77 29.72 10.20
N SER A 95 -1.49 31.02 10.38
CA SER A 95 -0.14 31.57 10.32
C SER A 95 0.75 30.99 11.43
N ASP A 96 0.24 30.97 12.67
CA ASP A 96 0.98 30.48 13.84
C ASP A 96 1.25 28.97 13.71
N VAL A 97 0.24 28.20 13.31
CA VAL A 97 0.39 26.76 13.06
C VAL A 97 1.38 26.49 11.93
N LYS A 98 1.36 27.28 10.87
CA LYS A 98 2.32 27.15 9.76
C LYS A 98 3.76 27.35 10.25
N ALA A 99 4.04 28.42 11.00
CA ALA A 99 5.37 28.69 11.53
C ALA A 99 5.86 27.55 12.44
N LEU A 100 5.01 27.09 13.37
CA LEU A 100 5.33 25.97 14.25
C LEU A 100 5.63 24.68 13.48
N ILE A 101 4.88 24.39 12.40
CA ILE A 101 5.14 23.24 11.54
C ILE A 101 6.50 23.40 10.85
N GLU A 102 6.75 24.53 10.19
CA GLU A 102 7.99 24.75 9.43
C GLU A 102 9.24 24.68 10.33
N ASP A 103 9.19 25.22 11.55
CA ASP A 103 10.29 25.15 12.51
C ASP A 103 10.60 23.70 12.93
N LYS A 104 9.56 22.91 13.25
CA LYS A 104 9.69 21.49 13.58
C LYS A 104 10.23 20.67 12.40
N GLN A 105 9.78 20.98 11.18
CA GLN A 105 10.23 20.32 9.96
C GLN A 105 11.73 20.58 9.71
N ARG A 106 12.18 21.83 9.88
CA ARG A 106 13.60 22.21 9.78
C ARG A 106 14.44 21.50 10.82
N ALA A 107 14.01 21.49 12.09
CA ALA A 107 14.73 20.80 13.16
C ALA A 107 14.92 19.30 12.86
N LYS A 108 13.89 18.65 12.32
CA LYS A 108 13.95 17.22 11.99
C LYS A 108 14.83 16.90 10.78
N LEU A 109 14.90 17.80 9.79
CA LEU A 109 15.85 17.68 8.68
C LEU A 109 17.30 17.76 9.17
N ILE A 110 17.58 18.69 10.09
CA ILE A 110 18.90 18.84 10.71
C ILE A 110 19.27 17.58 11.51
N GLU A 111 18.35 17.02 12.30
CA GLU A 111 18.55 15.76 13.01
C GLU A 111 18.89 14.60 12.07
N GLN A 112 18.32 14.60 10.87
CA GLN A 112 18.59 13.61 9.81
C GLN A 112 19.84 13.92 8.97
N GLY A 113 20.61 14.95 9.33
CA GLY A 113 21.82 15.37 8.62
C GLY A 113 21.57 16.01 7.25
N GLN A 114 20.36 16.51 7.00
CA GLN A 114 20.00 17.23 5.78
C GLN A 114 19.94 18.75 6.04
N ASP A 115 20.47 19.54 5.10
CA ASP A 115 20.36 21.00 5.17
C ASP A 115 18.97 21.47 4.66
N PRO A 116 18.13 22.09 5.51
CA PRO A 116 16.80 22.56 5.14
C PRO A 116 16.76 23.55 3.99
N GLU A 117 17.84 24.30 3.73
CA GLU A 117 17.92 25.28 2.64
C GLU A 117 18.20 24.64 1.28
N THR A 118 18.66 23.38 1.28
CA THR A 118 19.01 22.65 0.05
C THR A 118 17.89 21.72 -0.43
N VAL A 119 16.93 21.41 0.42
CA VAL A 119 15.82 20.51 0.07
C VAL A 119 14.71 21.25 -0.66
N LYS A 120 14.16 20.62 -1.71
CA LYS A 120 13.04 21.17 -2.50
C LYS A 120 11.75 21.36 -1.67
N SER A 121 11.67 20.75 -0.50
CA SER A 121 10.50 20.83 0.39
C SER A 121 10.90 20.49 1.82
N LEU A 122 10.37 21.27 2.77
CA LEU A 122 10.46 20.99 4.20
C LEU A 122 9.59 19.79 4.62
N SER A 123 8.64 19.36 3.80
CA SER A 123 7.68 18.30 4.14
C SER A 123 8.20 16.88 3.92
N ALA A 124 9.51 16.65 4.09
CA ALA A 124 10.11 15.33 3.92
C ALA A 124 9.30 14.30 4.71
N ALA A 125 9.05 13.13 4.12
CA ALA A 125 8.16 12.12 4.67
C ALA A 125 8.65 11.66 6.06
N PHE A 126 8.07 12.22 7.14
CA PHE A 126 8.65 12.15 8.49
C PHE A 126 8.43 10.83 9.24
N GLY A 127 7.64 9.90 8.69
CA GLY A 127 7.43 8.57 9.26
C GLY A 127 8.41 7.56 8.68
N LYS A 128 8.91 6.65 9.51
CA LYS A 128 9.77 5.51 9.11
C LYS A 128 9.18 4.73 7.92
N TYR A 129 7.84 4.68 7.84
CA TYR A 129 7.09 3.99 6.79
C TYR A 129 6.35 4.95 5.85
N SER A 130 6.75 6.21 5.76
CA SER A 130 6.08 7.14 4.85
C SER A 130 6.32 6.78 3.38
N PHE A 131 5.33 7.05 2.53
CA PHE A 131 5.46 6.80 1.10
C PHE A 131 6.45 7.77 0.45
N THR A 132 7.17 7.31 -0.58
CA THR A 132 8.06 8.13 -1.41
C THR A 132 7.34 9.39 -1.91
N GLN A 133 7.86 10.56 -1.53
CA GLN A 133 7.28 11.84 -1.89
C GLN A 133 7.28 12.04 -3.41
N GLY A 134 6.19 12.58 -3.96
CA GLY A 134 6.06 12.84 -5.40
C GLY A 134 5.71 11.62 -6.26
N VAL A 135 5.60 10.42 -5.67
CA VAL A 135 5.16 9.23 -6.39
C VAL A 135 3.65 9.06 -6.26
N GLU A 136 2.95 9.07 -7.41
CA GLU A 136 1.54 8.66 -7.45
C GLU A 136 1.43 7.12 -7.42
N ILE A 137 0.76 6.59 -6.39
CA ILE A 137 0.50 5.17 -6.28
C ILE A 137 -0.84 4.83 -6.93
N ARG A 138 -0.82 4.00 -7.98
CA ARG A 138 -2.04 3.47 -8.63
C ARG A 138 -2.70 2.39 -7.77
N GLY A 139 -3.27 2.79 -6.63
CA GLY A 139 -3.80 1.91 -5.59
C GLY A 139 -4.83 0.88 -6.09
N LYS A 140 -5.72 1.27 -7.02
CA LYS A 140 -6.70 0.33 -7.62
C LYS A 140 -6.00 -0.82 -8.35
N VAL A 141 -5.02 -0.51 -9.19
CA VAL A 141 -4.29 -1.52 -9.98
C VAL A 141 -3.47 -2.41 -9.06
N LEU A 142 -2.80 -1.83 -8.04
CA LEU A 142 -2.08 -2.62 -7.05
C LEU A 142 -3.00 -3.55 -6.25
N TYR A 143 -4.22 -3.12 -5.94
CA TYR A 143 -5.19 -3.99 -5.28
C TYR A 143 -5.65 -5.15 -6.17
N GLU A 144 -5.93 -4.90 -7.45
CA GLU A 144 -6.22 -5.97 -8.42
C GLU A 144 -5.06 -6.98 -8.51
N ILE A 145 -3.81 -6.48 -8.57
CA ILE A 145 -2.60 -7.30 -8.57
C ILE A 145 -2.50 -8.11 -7.27
N GLN A 146 -2.69 -7.48 -6.11
CA GLN A 146 -2.61 -8.13 -4.80
C GLN A 146 -3.58 -9.30 -4.71
N LEU A 147 -4.83 -9.12 -5.14
CA LEU A 147 -5.84 -10.18 -5.13
C LEU A 147 -5.45 -11.35 -6.02
N MET A 148 -5.07 -11.07 -7.27
CA MET A 148 -4.72 -12.10 -8.24
C MET A 148 -3.44 -12.86 -7.85
N TYR A 149 -2.44 -12.13 -7.35
CA TYR A 149 -1.17 -12.71 -6.94
C TYR A 149 -1.34 -13.62 -5.71
N GLY A 150 -2.15 -13.19 -4.73
CA GLY A 150 -2.49 -14.00 -3.57
C GLY A 150 -3.16 -15.32 -3.95
N ILE A 151 -4.18 -15.28 -4.83
CA ILE A 151 -4.84 -16.49 -5.32
C ILE A 151 -3.86 -17.38 -6.10
N TRP A 152 -2.99 -16.79 -6.92
CA TRP A 152 -1.97 -17.55 -7.66
C TRP A 152 -0.97 -18.26 -6.74
N GLN A 153 -0.51 -17.59 -5.67
CA GLN A 153 0.33 -18.23 -4.65
C GLN A 153 -0.40 -19.36 -3.91
N GLU A 154 -1.65 -19.15 -3.50
CA GLU A 154 -2.47 -20.15 -2.81
C GLU A 154 -2.68 -21.42 -3.64
N LEU A 155 -2.81 -21.28 -4.96
CA LEU A 155 -2.97 -22.39 -5.89
C LEU A 155 -1.65 -23.08 -6.26
N GLY A 156 -0.52 -22.69 -5.65
CA GLY A 156 0.79 -23.27 -5.97
C GLY A 156 1.37 -22.77 -7.30
N LYS A 157 1.00 -21.56 -7.73
CA LYS A 157 1.50 -20.89 -8.93
C LYS A 157 1.30 -21.68 -10.23
N PRO A 158 0.06 -22.09 -10.56
CA PRO A 158 -0.22 -22.86 -11.77
C PRO A 158 0.08 -22.05 -13.04
N ALA A 159 0.10 -22.74 -14.18
CA ALA A 159 0.23 -22.10 -15.48
C ALA A 159 -0.92 -21.08 -15.72
N VAL A 160 -0.56 -19.89 -16.21
CA VAL A 160 -1.52 -18.82 -16.47
C VAL A 160 -2.26 -19.10 -17.79
N ASN A 161 -3.42 -19.71 -17.67
CA ASN A 161 -4.32 -20.12 -18.75
C ASN A 161 -5.80 -19.82 -18.38
N THR A 162 -6.73 -20.19 -19.26
CA THR A 162 -8.17 -19.98 -19.04
C THR A 162 -8.70 -20.63 -17.76
N ALA A 163 -8.24 -21.83 -17.41
CA ALA A 163 -8.70 -22.52 -16.20
C ALA A 163 -8.33 -21.75 -14.93
N PHE A 164 -7.07 -21.29 -14.84
CA PHE A 164 -6.63 -20.43 -13.73
C PHE A 164 -7.42 -19.12 -13.66
N ILE A 165 -7.68 -18.47 -14.81
CA ILE A 165 -8.43 -17.21 -14.82
C ILE A 165 -9.88 -17.42 -14.40
N THR A 166 -10.50 -18.54 -14.80
CA THR A 166 -11.86 -18.90 -14.40
C THR A 166 -11.94 -19.08 -12.88
N GLU A 167 -11.01 -19.84 -12.30
CA GLU A 167 -10.90 -20.00 -10.84
C GLU A 167 -10.73 -18.66 -10.11
N VAL A 168 -9.91 -17.75 -10.64
CA VAL A 168 -9.79 -16.39 -10.10
C VAL A 168 -11.14 -15.68 -10.14
N VAL A 169 -11.83 -15.68 -11.28
CA VAL A 169 -13.12 -15.00 -11.44
C VAL A 169 -14.18 -15.58 -10.49
N ASP A 170 -14.26 -16.89 -10.36
CA ASP A 170 -15.23 -17.59 -9.52
C ASP A 170 -15.01 -17.22 -8.04
N ARG A 171 -13.76 -17.35 -7.54
CA ARG A 171 -13.40 -16.92 -6.18
C ARG A 171 -13.73 -15.45 -5.90
N LEU A 172 -13.63 -14.58 -6.89
CA LEU A 172 -13.95 -13.16 -6.72
C LEU A 172 -15.46 -12.89 -6.73
N LYS A 173 -16.23 -13.61 -7.55
CA LYS A 173 -17.69 -13.51 -7.62
C LYS A 173 -18.37 -14.11 -6.39
N ASP A 174 -17.78 -15.14 -5.79
CA ASP A 174 -18.33 -15.86 -4.62
C ASP A 174 -18.08 -15.18 -3.27
N ARG A 175 -17.34 -14.06 -3.25
CA ARG A 175 -17.07 -13.32 -2.01
C ARG A 175 -18.35 -12.85 -1.33
N PRO A 176 -18.43 -12.86 0.01
CA PRO A 176 -19.65 -12.46 0.72
C PRO A 176 -20.03 -10.98 0.53
N ARG A 177 -19.05 -10.10 0.27
CA ARG A 177 -19.26 -8.65 0.16
C ARG A 177 -18.78 -8.08 -1.18
N SER A 178 -17.47 -8.12 -1.41
CA SER A 178 -16.84 -7.48 -2.58
C SER A 178 -16.91 -8.34 -3.83
N LYS A 179 -18.12 -8.59 -4.33
CA LYS A 179 -18.39 -9.34 -5.57
C LYS A 179 -18.08 -8.46 -6.79
N TRP A 180 -16.81 -8.40 -7.19
CA TRP A 180 -16.38 -7.70 -8.41
C TRP A 180 -15.10 -8.35 -8.96
N THR A 181 -14.92 -8.27 -10.28
CA THR A 181 -13.73 -8.76 -10.97
C THR A 181 -12.86 -7.60 -11.49
N PRO A 182 -11.52 -7.77 -11.51
CA PRO A 182 -10.58 -6.85 -12.15
C PRO A 182 -11.05 -6.44 -13.54
N TYR A 183 -10.75 -5.20 -13.93
CA TYR A 183 -11.20 -4.65 -15.21
C TYR A 183 -10.85 -5.55 -16.40
N LEU A 184 -9.63 -6.12 -16.41
CA LEU A 184 -9.15 -7.03 -17.46
C LEU A 184 -9.90 -8.38 -17.53
N LEU A 185 -10.68 -8.71 -16.51
CA LEU A 185 -11.48 -9.94 -16.37
C LEU A 185 -13.00 -9.67 -16.38
N GLN A 186 -13.42 -8.49 -16.85
CA GLN A 186 -14.83 -8.18 -17.04
C GLN A 186 -15.39 -8.72 -18.36
N ILE A 187 -14.53 -8.96 -19.35
CA ILE A 187 -14.89 -9.62 -20.59
C ILE A 187 -14.89 -11.13 -20.32
N ASP A 188 -16.06 -11.74 -20.46
CA ASP A 188 -16.26 -13.17 -20.29
C ASP A 188 -15.53 -13.98 -21.37
N PRO A 189 -15.15 -15.24 -21.08
CA PRO A 189 -14.49 -16.08 -22.07
C PRO A 189 -15.42 -16.37 -23.26
N MET A 190 -14.87 -16.39 -24.47
CA MET A 190 -15.62 -16.63 -25.70
C MET A 190 -15.35 -18.04 -26.24
N PRO A 191 -16.30 -18.67 -26.94
CA PRO A 191 -16.08 -19.99 -27.52
C PRO A 191 -15.00 -19.95 -28.60
N ASP A 192 -14.08 -20.91 -28.55
CA ASP A 192 -13.11 -21.17 -29.62
C ASP A 192 -13.76 -21.89 -30.81
N LYS A 193 -12.98 -22.18 -31.86
CA LYS A 193 -13.47 -22.91 -33.06
C LYS A 193 -14.04 -24.31 -32.74
N LYS A 194 -13.75 -24.85 -31.56
CA LYS A 194 -14.22 -26.16 -31.07
C LYS A 194 -15.33 -26.02 -30.01
N GLY A 195 -15.82 -24.80 -29.76
CA GLY A 195 -16.88 -24.50 -28.79
C GLY A 195 -16.41 -24.39 -27.33
N ASN A 196 -15.11 -24.48 -27.04
CA ASN A 196 -14.62 -24.35 -25.67
C ASN A 196 -14.49 -22.87 -25.29
N LEU A 197 -15.03 -22.48 -24.13
CA LEU A 197 -14.89 -21.11 -23.62
C LEU A 197 -13.43 -20.80 -23.28
N ARG A 198 -12.88 -19.74 -23.87
CA ARG A 198 -11.50 -19.27 -23.64
C ARG A 198 -11.45 -17.77 -23.46
N TYR A 199 -10.68 -17.35 -22.46
CA TYR A 199 -10.22 -15.96 -22.35
C TYR A 199 -9.28 -15.64 -23.51
N ASP A 200 -9.37 -14.40 -24.00
CA ASP A 200 -8.51 -13.90 -25.07
C ASP A 200 -7.02 -13.89 -24.66
N GLU A 201 -6.14 -14.02 -25.66
CA GLU A 201 -4.69 -14.04 -25.42
C GLU A 201 -4.19 -12.71 -24.81
N GLY A 202 -4.81 -11.58 -25.18
CA GLY A 202 -4.56 -10.28 -24.57
C GLY A 202 -4.89 -10.25 -23.08
N GLN A 203 -6.01 -10.86 -22.67
CA GLN A 203 -6.38 -10.99 -21.25
C GLN A 203 -5.36 -11.87 -20.51
N ILE A 204 -5.03 -13.05 -21.06
CA ILE A 204 -4.04 -13.96 -20.47
C ILE A 204 -2.68 -13.28 -20.32
N ARG A 205 -2.23 -12.54 -21.34
CA ARG A 205 -0.98 -11.77 -21.31
C ARG A 205 -1.02 -10.69 -20.24
N GLN A 206 -2.15 -10.00 -20.08
CA GLN A 206 -2.31 -8.97 -19.06
C GLN A 206 -2.32 -9.57 -17.64
N VAL A 207 -2.94 -10.74 -17.44
CA VAL A 207 -2.87 -11.50 -16.18
C VAL A 207 -1.41 -11.83 -15.84
N ARG A 208 -0.64 -12.37 -16.80
CA ARG A 208 0.79 -12.66 -16.60
C ARG A 208 1.58 -11.41 -16.19
N ARG A 209 1.31 -10.26 -16.81
CA ARG A 209 1.94 -8.98 -16.45
C ARG A 209 1.60 -8.56 -15.02
N TYR A 210 0.34 -8.74 -14.60
CA TYR A 210 -0.08 -8.45 -13.22
C TYR A 210 0.63 -9.35 -12.22
N LEU A 211 0.75 -10.65 -12.50
CA LEU A 211 1.46 -11.58 -11.61
C LEU A 211 2.95 -11.25 -11.53
N LYS A 212 3.60 -10.95 -12.66
CA LYS A 212 5.00 -10.49 -12.68
C LYS A 212 5.18 -9.21 -11.84
N LYS A 213 4.25 -8.27 -11.96
CA LYS A 213 4.27 -7.05 -11.17
C LYS A 213 4.00 -7.33 -9.68
N GLY A 214 3.12 -8.27 -9.34
CA GLY A 214 2.89 -8.72 -7.98
C GLY A 214 4.16 -9.25 -7.32
N TYR A 215 4.91 -10.10 -8.02
CA TYR A 215 6.22 -10.59 -7.55
C TYR A 215 7.21 -9.42 -7.38
N ALA A 216 7.29 -8.51 -8.34
CA ALA A 216 8.21 -7.37 -8.28
C ALA A 216 7.89 -6.42 -7.10
N VAL A 217 6.62 -6.27 -6.75
CA VAL A 217 6.21 -5.53 -5.53
C VAL A 217 6.59 -6.31 -4.27
N CYS A 218 6.39 -7.64 -4.23
CA CYS A 218 6.87 -8.47 -3.12
C CYS A 218 8.38 -8.35 -2.93
N GLU A 219 9.15 -8.32 -4.02
CA GLU A 219 10.61 -8.13 -3.99
C GLU A 219 11.01 -6.74 -3.49
N ALA A 220 10.29 -5.69 -3.89
CA ALA A 220 10.53 -4.35 -3.36
C ALA A 220 10.25 -4.31 -1.85
N VAL A 221 9.10 -4.87 -1.43
CA VAL A 221 8.69 -4.94 -0.03
C VAL A 221 9.67 -5.77 0.79
N SER A 222 10.16 -6.89 0.28
CA SER A 222 11.17 -7.70 1.00
C SER A 222 12.45 -6.93 1.26
N LYS A 223 12.74 -5.90 0.45
CA LYS A 223 13.88 -5.00 0.63
C LYS A 223 13.51 -3.71 1.37
N SER A 224 12.41 -3.68 2.14
CA SER A 224 11.87 -2.49 2.82
C SER A 224 11.41 -1.32 1.95
N HIS A 225 11.19 -1.56 0.65
CA HIS A 225 10.76 -0.51 -0.28
C HIS A 225 9.28 -0.62 -0.64
N PHE A 226 8.53 0.45 -0.35
CA PHE A 226 7.16 0.65 -0.81
C PHE A 226 6.88 2.16 -0.70
N PRO A 227 6.74 2.98 -1.79
CA PRO A 227 6.35 2.74 -3.18
C PRO A 227 7.29 3.38 -4.25
N GLY A 228 7.03 3.07 -5.54
CA GLY A 228 7.47 3.82 -6.73
C GLY A 228 8.97 4.02 -7.00
N ALA A 229 9.85 3.31 -6.31
CA ALA A 229 11.30 3.43 -6.46
C ALA A 229 11.86 2.93 -7.82
N SER A 230 11.03 2.48 -8.75
CA SER A 230 11.41 2.30 -10.15
C SER A 230 10.16 2.14 -11.01
N ARG A 231 10.35 2.18 -12.33
CA ARG A 231 9.35 1.78 -13.34
C ARG A 231 8.94 0.31 -13.15
N LEU A 232 8.21 -0.03 -12.09
CA LEU A 232 7.53 -1.32 -11.88
C LEU A 232 6.20 -1.37 -12.65
#